data_AF-A0ABD7SR16-F1
#
_entry.id   AF-A0ABD7SR16-F1
#
_cell.length_a   1.000
_cell.length_b   1.000
_cell.length_c   1.000
_cell.angle_alpha   90.00
_cell.angle_beta   90.00
_cell.angle_gamma   90.00
#
_symmetry.space_group_name_H-M   'P 1'
#
loop_
_entity.id
_entity.type
_entity.pdbx_description
1 polymer ?
#
loop_
_entity_poly.entity_id
_entity_poly.type
_entity_poly.pdbx_seq_one_letter_code
_entity_poly.pdbx_strand_id
1 'polypeptide(L)'
;MSMLSWISVVLSGFISISAYENQKLKQAIFFRIFSLLLLTIIVWEQHSHATPEVIFISLGLAVSMFAHGLRLNHRYHKASFVLFLVAQLLFSKAFWVQLSGSMVWWLPALLVAASIVAFFLLLPQIDTLIFPVTIMGLMLVQMTWAAGELWLQDATMASGAGFLGCLVYILSATLLAIHDYRRPLPWGHTLISSSYLIAQALISASIVF
;
A
#
# COMPACT_ATOMS: atom_id res chain seq x y z
N MET A 1 -17.75 -0.26 -18.10
CA MET A 1 -16.36 -0.55 -17.71
C MET A 1 -15.99 -1.92 -18.18
N SER A 2 -15.00 -2.06 -19.05
CA SER A 2 -14.67 -3.37 -19.59
C SER A 2 -13.85 -4.14 -18.56
N MET A 3 -14.23 -5.39 -18.26
CA MET A 3 -13.42 -6.36 -17.50
C MET A 3 -11.94 -6.37 -17.94
N LEU A 4 -11.69 -5.95 -19.19
CA LEU A 4 -10.39 -5.66 -19.77
C LEU A 4 -9.49 -4.69 -18.98
N SER A 5 -10.01 -3.63 -18.34
CA SER A 5 -9.15 -2.69 -17.61
C SER A 5 -8.53 -3.33 -16.36
N TRP A 6 -9.36 -4.05 -15.59
CA TRP A 6 -8.93 -4.86 -14.45
C TRP A 6 -7.98 -5.99 -14.87
N ILE A 7 -8.29 -6.69 -15.98
CA ILE A 7 -7.39 -7.70 -16.55
C ILE A 7 -6.04 -7.07 -16.95
N SER A 8 -6.04 -5.85 -17.51
CA SER A 8 -4.82 -5.13 -17.89
C SER A 8 -3.94 -4.77 -16.69
N VAL A 9 -4.56 -4.38 -15.56
CA VAL A 9 -3.86 -4.14 -14.29
C VAL A 9 -3.22 -5.42 -13.78
N VAL A 10 -3.96 -6.54 -13.79
CA VAL A 10 -3.47 -7.85 -13.35
C VAL A 10 -2.33 -8.35 -14.25
N LEU A 11 -2.46 -8.21 -15.58
CA LEU A 11 -1.41 -8.59 -16.55
C LEU A 11 -0.16 -7.74 -16.37
N SER A 12 -0.32 -6.41 -16.25
CA SER A 12 0.77 -5.48 -15.97
C SER A 12 1.48 -5.81 -14.65
N GLY A 13 0.72 -6.20 -13.62
CA GLY A 13 1.26 -6.63 -12.34
C GLY A 13 2.04 -7.94 -12.44
N PHE A 14 1.51 -8.92 -13.16
CA PHE A 14 2.17 -10.21 -13.41
C PHE A 14 3.49 -10.03 -14.18
N ILE A 15 3.51 -9.16 -15.19
CA ILE A 15 4.72 -8.82 -15.94
C ILE A 15 5.75 -8.11 -15.04
N SER A 16 5.32 -7.22 -14.14
CA SER A 16 6.21 -6.58 -13.15
C SER A 16 6.86 -7.61 -12.22
N ILE A 17 6.09 -8.61 -11.76
CA ILE A 17 6.57 -9.71 -10.91
C ILE A 17 7.58 -10.58 -11.67
N SER A 18 7.25 -10.99 -12.89
CA SER A 18 8.14 -11.80 -13.74
C SER A 18 9.42 -11.05 -14.17
N ALA A 19 9.34 -9.73 -14.37
CA ALA A 19 10.51 -8.90 -14.68
C ALA A 19 11.45 -8.75 -13.46
N TYR A 20 10.92 -8.79 -12.24
CA TYR A 20 11.71 -8.79 -11.01
C TYR A 20 12.50 -10.09 -10.84
N GLU A 21 11.88 -11.21 -11.19
CA GLU A 21 12.51 -12.53 -11.17
C GLU A 21 13.68 -12.62 -12.17
N ASN A 22 13.60 -11.89 -13.29
CA ASN A 22 14.66 -11.80 -14.31
C ASN A 22 15.73 -10.72 -14.01
N GLN A 23 15.82 -10.19 -12.78
CA GLN A 23 16.79 -9.17 -12.33
C GLN A 23 16.81 -7.84 -13.13
N LYS A 24 15.80 -7.55 -13.96
CA LYS A 24 15.69 -6.30 -14.71
C LYS A 24 14.93 -5.24 -13.91
N LEU A 25 15.57 -4.73 -12.84
CA LEU A 25 14.99 -3.76 -11.89
C LEU A 25 14.33 -2.54 -12.56
N LYS A 26 14.92 -2.01 -13.64
CA LYS A 26 14.36 -0.87 -14.40
C LYS A 26 13.02 -1.21 -15.07
N GLN A 27 12.90 -2.42 -15.63
CA GLN A 27 11.68 -2.88 -16.30
C GLN A 27 10.59 -3.20 -15.28
N ALA A 28 10.95 -3.84 -14.16
CA ALA A 28 10.02 -4.13 -13.08
C ALA A 28 9.39 -2.85 -12.50
N ILE A 29 10.21 -1.81 -12.26
CA ILE A 29 9.73 -0.50 -11.77
C ILE A 29 8.85 0.21 -12.80
N PHE A 30 9.22 0.18 -14.09
CA PHE A 30 8.40 0.77 -15.15
C PHE A 30 7.00 0.15 -15.23
N PHE A 31 6.91 -1.19 -15.26
CA PHE A 31 5.62 -1.89 -15.28
C PHE A 31 4.80 -1.66 -13.99
N ARG A 32 5.47 -1.39 -12.87
CA ARG A 32 4.79 -1.07 -11.62
C ARG A 32 4.17 0.32 -11.64
N ILE A 33 4.90 1.31 -12.14
CA ILE A 33 4.37 2.67 -12.37
C ILE A 33 3.21 2.61 -13.37
N PHE A 34 3.34 1.79 -14.41
CA PHE A 34 2.27 1.59 -15.40
C PHE A 34 1.01 0.96 -14.79
N SER A 35 1.15 -0.07 -13.96
CA SER A 35 0.03 -0.68 -13.22
C SER A 35 -0.68 0.33 -12.31
N LEU A 36 0.09 1.15 -11.59
CA LEU A 36 -0.43 2.23 -10.78
C LEU A 36 -1.17 3.28 -11.60
N LEU A 37 -0.66 3.61 -12.79
CA LEU A 37 -1.25 4.61 -13.67
C LEU A 37 -2.60 4.13 -14.19
N LEU A 38 -2.68 2.85 -14.57
CA LEU A 38 -3.94 2.20 -14.93
C LEU A 38 -4.97 2.25 -13.79
N LEU A 39 -4.55 2.01 -12.54
CA LEU A 39 -5.44 2.14 -11.38
C LEU A 39 -5.97 3.57 -11.24
N THR A 40 -5.12 4.59 -11.39
CA THR A 40 -5.56 5.99 -11.34
C THR A 40 -6.59 6.29 -12.44
N ILE A 41 -6.37 5.80 -13.67
CA ILE A 41 -7.33 5.99 -14.77
C ILE A 41 -8.68 5.33 -14.44
N ILE A 42 -8.68 4.11 -13.90
CA ILE A 42 -9.91 3.39 -13.53
C ILE A 42 -10.72 4.15 -12.50
N VAL A 43 -10.06 4.68 -11.46
CA VAL A 43 -10.72 5.46 -10.40
C VAL A 43 -11.39 6.71 -10.97
N TRP A 44 -10.72 7.42 -11.89
CA TRP A 44 -11.25 8.64 -12.52
C TRP A 44 -12.33 8.37 -13.56
N GLU A 45 -12.28 7.27 -14.32
CA GLU A 45 -13.36 6.93 -15.25
C GLU A 45 -14.67 6.58 -14.54
N GLN A 46 -14.59 5.95 -13.37
CA GLN A 46 -15.79 5.54 -12.64
C GLN A 46 -16.46 6.68 -11.88
N HIS A 47 -15.68 7.69 -11.48
CA HIS A 47 -16.19 8.84 -10.74
C HIS A 47 -16.22 10.08 -11.64
N SER A 48 -17.36 10.32 -12.29
CA SER A 48 -17.57 11.54 -13.10
C SER A 48 -17.51 12.83 -12.27
N HIS A 49 -17.63 12.73 -10.94
CA HIS A 49 -17.46 13.84 -10.00
C HIS A 49 -16.25 13.60 -9.10
N ALA A 50 -15.40 14.62 -8.97
CA ALA A 50 -14.23 14.58 -8.11
C ALA A 50 -14.65 14.68 -6.62
N THR A 51 -15.06 13.56 -6.03
CA THR A 51 -15.25 13.46 -4.59
C THR A 51 -13.91 13.56 -3.87
N PRO A 52 -13.86 14.07 -2.62
CA PRO A 52 -12.61 14.24 -1.88
C PRO A 52 -11.78 12.95 -1.77
N GLU A 53 -12.45 11.81 -1.63
CA GLU A 53 -11.87 10.47 -1.48
C GLU A 53 -11.08 10.05 -2.72
N VAL A 54 -11.69 10.20 -3.89
CA VAL A 54 -11.09 9.94 -5.21
C VAL A 54 -9.85 10.79 -5.41
N ILE A 55 -9.91 12.07 -5.01
CA ILE A 55 -8.77 12.98 -5.10
C ILE A 55 -7.63 12.49 -4.21
N PHE A 56 -7.89 12.13 -2.95
CA PHE A 56 -6.84 11.68 -2.03
C PHE A 56 -6.21 10.35 -2.45
N ILE A 57 -6.99 9.38 -2.93
CA ILE A 57 -6.43 8.11 -3.43
C ILE A 57 -5.63 8.34 -4.71
N SER A 58 -6.13 9.13 -5.66
CA SER A 58 -5.38 9.43 -6.88
C SER A 58 -4.08 10.19 -6.59
N LEU A 59 -4.09 11.11 -5.63
CA LEU A 59 -2.88 11.79 -5.15
C LEU A 59 -1.91 10.80 -4.48
N GLY A 60 -2.40 9.88 -3.65
CA GLY A 60 -1.60 8.83 -3.02
C GLY A 60 -0.94 7.90 -4.03
N LEU A 61 -1.67 7.52 -5.08
CA LEU A 61 -1.14 6.73 -6.21
C LEU A 61 -0.08 7.52 -6.99
N ALA A 62 -0.32 8.79 -7.30
CA ALA A 62 0.64 9.64 -8.00
C ALA A 62 1.94 9.83 -7.19
N VAL A 63 1.83 10.12 -5.90
CA VAL A 63 2.97 10.23 -4.98
C VAL A 63 3.73 8.90 -4.91
N SER A 64 3.04 7.76 -4.89
CA SER A 64 3.66 6.43 -4.93
C SER A 64 4.43 6.18 -6.23
N MET A 65 3.93 6.63 -7.38
CA MET A 65 4.66 6.54 -8.66
C MET A 65 5.97 7.33 -8.61
N PHE A 66 5.93 8.57 -8.11
CA PHE A 66 7.12 9.39 -7.93
C PHE A 66 8.10 8.76 -6.93
N ALA A 67 7.60 8.18 -5.83
CA ALA A 67 8.41 7.46 -4.85
C ALA A 67 9.18 6.30 -5.50
N HIS A 68 8.52 5.52 -6.36
CA HIS A 68 9.14 4.41 -7.10
C HIS A 68 10.19 4.90 -8.13
N GLY A 69 9.93 6.01 -8.82
CA GLY A 69 10.90 6.62 -9.74
C GLY A 69 12.17 7.09 -9.03
N LEU A 70 12.02 7.76 -7.88
CA LEU A 70 13.13 8.22 -7.04
C LEU A 70 13.93 7.07 -6.42
N ARG A 71 13.29 5.92 -6.17
CA ARG A 71 13.94 4.71 -5.64
C ARG A 71 15.01 4.15 -6.59
N LEU A 72 14.93 4.46 -7.88
CA LEU A 72 15.92 4.02 -8.87
C LEU A 72 17.30 4.68 -8.66
N ASN A 73 17.34 5.83 -7.98
CA ASN A 73 18.57 6.57 -7.74
C ASN A 73 18.99 6.41 -6.27
N HIS A 74 20.14 5.75 -6.02
CA HIS A 74 20.66 5.54 -4.66
C HIS A 74 20.77 6.84 -3.84
N ARG A 75 21.03 7.98 -4.51
CA ARG A 75 21.13 9.31 -3.89
C ARG A 75 19.81 9.81 -3.28
N TYR A 76 18.66 9.37 -3.79
CA TYR A 76 17.33 9.83 -3.38
C TYR A 76 16.55 8.79 -2.55
N HIS A 77 17.24 7.78 -1.99
CA HIS A 77 16.58 6.74 -1.19
C HIS A 77 15.81 7.30 0.01
N LYS A 78 16.38 8.30 0.72
CA LYS A 78 15.71 8.98 1.83
C LYS A 78 14.47 9.76 1.37
N ALA A 79 14.54 10.41 0.21
CA ALA A 79 13.40 11.14 -0.36
C ALA A 79 12.28 10.18 -0.77
N SER A 80 12.62 9.07 -1.43
CA SER A 80 11.68 8.01 -1.78
C SER A 80 10.92 7.49 -0.55
N PHE A 81 11.62 7.26 0.57
CA PHE A 81 11.00 6.86 1.84
C PHE A 81 9.99 7.90 2.33
N VAL A 82 10.34 9.19 2.34
CA VAL A 82 9.42 10.26 2.74
C VAL A 82 8.18 10.31 1.83
N LEU A 83 8.35 10.16 0.51
CA LEU A 83 7.20 10.10 -0.40
C LEU A 83 6.29 8.90 -0.12
N PHE A 84 6.82 7.73 0.25
CA PHE A 84 5.98 6.60 0.65
C PHE A 84 5.15 6.89 1.90
N LEU A 85 5.72 7.58 2.90
CA LEU A 85 4.97 8.01 4.07
C LEU A 85 3.87 9.02 3.70
N VAL A 86 4.17 9.96 2.81
CA VAL A 86 3.17 10.92 2.32
C VAL A 86 2.04 10.20 1.58
N ALA A 87 2.35 9.19 0.76
CA ALA A 87 1.34 8.38 0.09
C ALA A 87 0.42 7.64 1.09
N GLN A 88 1.00 7.05 2.14
CA GLN A 88 0.24 6.41 3.22
C GLN A 88 -0.70 7.38 3.94
N LEU A 89 -0.23 8.59 4.24
CA LEU A 89 -1.05 9.64 4.85
C LEU A 89 -2.21 10.07 3.93
N LEU A 90 -1.98 10.12 2.62
CA LEU A 90 -3.02 10.46 1.65
C LEU A 90 -4.09 9.36 1.57
N PHE A 91 -3.68 8.09 1.53
CA PHE A 91 -4.63 6.97 1.60
C PHE A 91 -5.41 6.98 2.91
N SER A 92 -4.73 7.19 4.04
CA SER A 92 -5.41 7.30 5.33
C SER A 92 -6.42 8.45 5.34
N LYS A 93 -6.04 9.62 4.83
CA LYS A 93 -6.93 10.79 4.74
C LYS A 93 -8.15 10.50 3.86
N ALA A 94 -7.99 9.73 2.79
CA ALA A 94 -9.09 9.31 1.94
C ALA A 94 -10.17 8.56 2.74
N PHE A 95 -9.76 7.61 3.59
CA PHE A 95 -10.68 6.87 4.47
C PHE A 95 -11.26 7.75 5.58
N TRP A 96 -10.46 8.66 6.16
CA TRP A 96 -10.92 9.57 7.20
C TRP A 96 -12.02 10.52 6.77
N VAL A 97 -12.04 10.94 5.50
CA VAL A 97 -13.09 11.84 4.99
C VAL A 97 -14.44 11.13 4.87
N GLN A 98 -14.45 9.80 4.78
CA GLN A 98 -15.68 8.99 4.70
C GLN A 98 -16.28 8.71 6.07
N LEU A 99 -15.46 8.77 7.13
CA LEU A 99 -15.88 8.50 8.50
C LEU A 99 -16.81 9.61 8.99
N SER A 100 -18.02 9.23 9.41
CA SER A 100 -19.03 10.15 9.95
C SER A 100 -19.59 9.72 11.32
N GLY A 101 -19.11 8.61 11.88
CA GLY A 101 -19.61 8.01 13.11
C GLY A 101 -18.66 8.02 14.31
N SER A 102 -19.11 7.40 15.41
CA SER A 102 -18.37 7.22 16.65
C SER A 102 -17.23 6.22 16.50
N MET A 103 -16.05 6.56 17.04
CA MET A 103 -14.84 5.75 16.93
C MET A 103 -14.83 4.55 17.88
N VAL A 104 -14.43 3.39 17.37
CA VAL A 104 -14.32 2.16 18.15
C VAL A 104 -12.88 1.93 18.61
N TRP A 105 -12.65 1.94 19.93
CA TRP A 105 -11.29 1.90 20.52
C TRP A 105 -10.63 0.52 20.59
N TRP A 106 -11.38 -0.58 20.42
CA TRP A 106 -10.78 -1.93 20.50
C TRP A 106 -9.94 -2.26 19.26
N LEU A 107 -10.32 -1.78 18.07
CA LEU A 107 -9.60 -2.02 16.82
C LEU A 107 -8.20 -1.38 16.80
N PRO A 108 -8.01 -0.09 17.15
CA PRO A 108 -6.67 0.49 17.24
C PRO A 108 -5.85 -0.17 18.35
N ALA A 109 -6.45 -0.54 19.48
CA ALA A 109 -5.75 -1.25 20.55
C ALA A 109 -5.19 -2.60 20.05
N LEU A 110 -5.99 -3.37 19.30
CA LEU A 110 -5.56 -4.64 18.69
C LEU A 110 -4.44 -4.43 17.68
N LEU A 111 -4.56 -3.44 16.79
CA LEU A 111 -3.54 -3.15 15.78
C LEU A 111 -2.22 -2.69 16.40
N VAL A 112 -2.28 -1.85 17.44
CA VAL A 112 -1.09 -1.41 18.19
C VAL A 112 -0.44 -2.60 18.90
N ALA A 113 -1.22 -3.46 19.57
CA ALA A 113 -0.70 -4.65 20.22
C ALA A 113 0.00 -5.59 19.21
N ALA A 114 -0.65 -5.88 18.08
CA ALA A 114 -0.07 -6.69 17.01
C ALA A 114 1.22 -6.08 16.45
N SER A 115 1.27 -4.76 16.33
CA SER A 115 2.44 -4.03 15.82
C SER A 115 3.60 -4.02 16.80
N ILE A 116 3.32 -3.90 18.10
CA ILE A 116 4.34 -4.04 19.15
C ILE A 116 4.95 -5.45 19.11
N VAL A 117 4.12 -6.49 18.99
CA VAL A 117 4.60 -7.88 18.87
C VAL A 117 5.45 -8.06 17.62
N ALA A 118 4.98 -7.58 16.47
CA ALA A 118 5.75 -7.62 15.21
C ALA A 118 7.07 -6.85 15.32
N PHE A 119 7.06 -5.69 15.99
CA PHE A 119 8.24 -4.88 16.23
C PHE A 119 9.26 -5.62 17.11
N PHE A 120 8.85 -6.25 18.22
CA PHE A 120 9.74 -7.03 19.08
C PHE A 120 10.34 -8.25 18.37
N LEU A 121 9.58 -8.91 17.49
CA LEU A 121 10.09 -10.02 16.68
C LEU A 121 11.18 -9.58 15.69
N LEU A 122 11.07 -8.34 15.19
CA LEU A 122 12.03 -7.76 14.25
C LEU A 122 13.17 -7.01 14.96
N LEU A 123 12.97 -6.53 16.19
CA LEU A 123 13.94 -5.78 17.00
C LEU A 123 15.35 -6.39 17.03
N PRO A 124 15.56 -7.71 17.26
CA PRO A 124 16.90 -8.30 17.28
C PRO A 124 17.64 -8.26 15.93
N GLN A 125 16.98 -7.79 14.86
CA GLN A 125 17.50 -7.82 13.49
C GLN A 125 17.67 -6.43 12.88
N ILE A 126 17.02 -5.39 13.41
CA ILE A 126 16.99 -4.04 12.80
C ILE A 126 17.78 -3.01 13.64
N ASP A 127 18.84 -3.45 14.34
CA ASP A 127 19.54 -2.66 15.39
C ASP A 127 19.99 -1.25 14.93
N THR A 128 20.25 -1.05 13.63
CA THR A 128 20.68 0.25 13.06
C THR A 128 19.58 1.03 12.32
N LEU A 129 18.45 0.41 11.98
CA LEU A 129 17.38 0.99 11.15
C LEU A 129 16.00 0.95 11.84
N ILE A 130 16.00 0.89 13.18
CA ILE A 130 14.80 0.90 14.03
C ILE A 130 13.89 2.09 13.70
N PHE A 131 14.48 3.27 13.48
CA PHE A 131 13.72 4.51 13.29
C PHE A 131 12.89 4.52 11.98
N PRO A 132 13.46 4.23 10.79
CA PRO A 132 12.66 4.07 9.57
C PRO A 132 11.56 3.01 9.69
N VAL A 133 11.85 1.86 10.29
CA VAL A 133 10.88 0.75 10.38
C VAL A 133 9.73 1.10 11.32
N THR A 134 10.00 1.71 12.47
CA THR A 134 8.96 2.15 13.42
C THR A 134 8.03 3.20 12.81
N ILE A 135 8.57 4.22 12.14
CA ILE A 135 7.75 5.27 11.50
C ILE A 135 6.86 4.66 10.42
N MET A 136 7.40 3.79 9.57
CA MET A 136 6.62 3.12 8.53
C MET A 136 5.53 2.23 9.13
N GLY A 137 5.84 1.48 10.20
CA GLY A 137 4.88 0.66 10.91
C GLY A 137 3.74 1.49 11.51
N LEU A 138 4.06 2.60 12.18
CA LEU A 138 3.05 3.50 12.75
C LEU A 138 2.11 4.07 11.68
N MET A 139 2.63 4.46 10.51
CA MET A 139 1.81 4.96 9.41
C MET A 139 0.89 3.88 8.84
N LEU A 140 1.38 2.65 8.69
CA LEU A 140 0.57 1.52 8.23
C LEU A 140 -0.54 1.17 9.23
N VAL A 141 -0.24 1.21 10.53
CA VAL A 141 -1.24 0.99 11.60
C VAL A 141 -2.31 2.07 11.56
N GLN A 142 -1.90 3.33 11.46
CA GLN A 142 -2.81 4.48 11.41
C GLN A 142 -3.71 4.43 10.17
N MET A 143 -3.16 4.05 9.02
CA MET A 143 -3.93 3.83 7.79
C MET A 143 -4.91 2.66 7.92
N THR A 144 -4.47 1.53 8.48
CA THR A 144 -5.30 0.32 8.64
C THR A 144 -6.41 0.54 9.66
N TRP A 145 -6.15 1.34 10.70
CA TRP A 145 -7.18 1.76 11.64
C TRP A 145 -8.26 2.57 10.96
N ALA A 146 -7.90 3.58 10.15
CA ALA A 146 -8.87 4.40 9.42
C ALA A 146 -9.76 3.55 8.49
N ALA A 147 -9.15 2.62 7.74
CA ALA A 147 -9.90 1.71 6.86
C ALA A 147 -10.76 0.70 7.64
N GLY A 148 -10.27 0.21 8.79
CA GLY A 148 -11.01 -0.71 9.65
C GLY A 148 -12.21 -0.05 10.33
N GLU A 149 -12.06 1.19 10.77
CA GLU A 149 -13.16 1.98 11.31
C GLU A 149 -14.23 2.21 10.24
N LEU A 150 -13.83 2.51 9.00
CA LEU A 150 -14.75 2.69 7.89
C LEU A 150 -15.56 1.41 7.63
N TRP A 151 -14.91 0.26 7.67
CA TRP A 151 -15.59 -1.03 7.51
C TRP A 151 -16.53 -1.37 8.68
N LEU A 152 -16.21 -0.95 9.91
CA LEU A 152 -17.09 -1.13 11.06
C LEU A 152 -18.32 -0.22 11.02
N GLN A 153 -18.19 1.01 10.49
CA GLN A 153 -19.30 1.96 10.37
C GLN A 153 -20.20 1.61 9.19
N ASP A 154 -19.61 1.37 8.01
CA ASP A 154 -20.31 1.01 6.80
C ASP A 154 -19.78 -0.34 6.30
N ALA A 155 -20.46 -1.43 6.68
CA ALA A 155 -20.08 -2.80 6.34
C ALA A 155 -20.42 -3.16 4.87
N THR A 156 -19.93 -2.36 3.93
CA THR A 156 -20.06 -2.59 2.49
C THR A 156 -18.93 -3.48 1.96
N MET A 157 -19.15 -4.09 0.80
CA MET A 157 -18.11 -4.87 0.12
C MET A 157 -16.89 -4.00 -0.22
N ALA A 158 -17.14 -2.72 -0.49
CA ALA A 158 -16.15 -1.69 -0.80
C ALA A 158 -15.20 -1.45 0.38
N SER A 159 -15.74 -1.06 1.54
CA SER A 159 -14.95 -0.79 2.75
C SER A 159 -14.19 -2.03 3.24
N GLY A 160 -14.80 -3.22 3.10
CA GLY A 160 -14.13 -4.49 3.38
C GLY A 160 -12.93 -4.75 2.48
N ALA A 161 -13.03 -4.43 1.18
CA ALA A 161 -11.90 -4.51 0.26
C ALA A 161 -10.79 -3.52 0.63
N GLY A 162 -11.14 -2.29 1.04
CA GLY A 162 -10.18 -1.29 1.53
C GLY A 162 -9.42 -1.74 2.78
N PHE A 163 -10.13 -2.29 3.75
CA PHE A 163 -9.53 -2.83 4.97
C PHE A 163 -8.62 -4.04 4.70
N LEU A 164 -9.09 -4.99 3.89
CA LEU A 164 -8.26 -6.12 3.45
C LEU A 164 -7.02 -5.64 2.68
N GLY A 165 -7.15 -4.62 1.83
CA GLY A 165 -6.04 -4.00 1.12
C GLY A 165 -4.98 -3.44 2.08
N CYS A 166 -5.40 -2.77 3.15
CA CYS A 166 -4.51 -2.27 4.19
C CYS A 166 -3.79 -3.39 4.96
N LEU A 167 -4.49 -4.49 5.29
CA LEU A 167 -3.89 -5.66 5.92
C LEU A 167 -2.85 -6.33 5.02
N VAL A 168 -3.16 -6.51 3.74
CA VAL A 168 -2.20 -7.02 2.75
C VAL A 168 -1.01 -6.06 2.62
N TYR A 169 -1.23 -4.75 2.76
CA TYR A 169 -0.15 -3.77 2.73
C TYR A 169 0.79 -3.89 3.93
N ILE A 170 0.26 -4.07 5.15
CA ILE A 170 1.06 -4.40 6.34
C ILE A 170 1.85 -5.68 6.09
N LEU A 171 1.20 -6.73 5.60
CA LEU A 171 1.84 -8.02 5.32
C LEU A 171 2.99 -7.84 4.32
N SER A 172 2.77 -7.10 3.23
CA SER A 172 3.81 -6.78 2.25
C SER A 172 4.99 -6.03 2.87
N ALA A 173 4.74 -5.08 3.77
CA ALA A 173 5.79 -4.32 4.45
C ALA A 173 6.57 -5.18 5.45
N THR A 174 5.91 -6.06 6.19
CA THR A 174 6.58 -7.03 7.09
C THR A 174 7.41 -8.03 6.31
N LEU A 175 6.93 -8.55 5.18
CA LEU A 175 7.71 -9.41 4.29
C LEU A 175 8.95 -8.70 3.74
N LEU A 176 8.84 -7.42 3.37
CA LEU A 176 9.97 -6.61 2.95
C LEU A 176 10.99 -6.44 4.08
N ALA A 177 10.53 -6.14 5.30
CA ALA A 177 11.42 -6.04 6.45
C ALA A 177 12.14 -7.37 6.75
N ILE A 178 11.43 -8.51 6.66
CA ILE A 178 12.04 -9.83 6.86
C ILE A 178 13.06 -10.15 5.77
N HIS A 179 12.73 -9.87 4.49
CA HIS A 179 13.62 -10.16 3.37
C HIS A 179 14.89 -9.31 3.39
N ASP A 180 14.76 -8.00 3.62
CA ASP A 180 15.89 -7.06 3.60
C ASP A 180 16.74 -7.15 4.87
N TYR A 181 16.16 -7.46 6.05
CA TYR A 181 16.88 -7.40 7.34
C TYR A 181 17.16 -8.75 8.02
N ARG A 182 16.36 -9.81 7.79
CA ARG A 182 16.55 -11.10 8.47
C ARG A 182 17.39 -12.06 7.64
N ARG A 183 16.81 -12.50 6.52
CA ARG A 183 17.41 -13.45 5.57
C ARG A 183 16.75 -13.24 4.22
N PRO A 184 17.52 -13.22 3.11
CA PRO A 184 16.94 -13.15 1.79
C PRO A 184 16.12 -14.41 1.55
N LEU A 185 14.80 -14.27 1.64
CA LEU A 185 13.85 -15.31 1.25
C LEU A 185 14.06 -15.66 -0.24
N PRO A 186 14.18 -16.94 -0.62
CA PRO A 186 14.09 -17.33 -2.03
C PRO A 186 12.72 -16.86 -2.55
N TRP A 187 12.71 -16.10 -3.65
CA TRP A 187 11.53 -15.41 -4.21
C TRP A 187 10.89 -14.30 -3.34
N GLY A 188 11.60 -13.78 -2.34
CA GLY A 188 11.04 -12.74 -1.47
C GLY A 188 10.56 -11.51 -2.24
N HIS A 189 11.35 -11.05 -3.22
CA HIS A 189 10.98 -9.88 -4.00
C HIS A 189 9.70 -10.04 -4.84
N THR A 190 9.41 -11.24 -5.37
CA THR A 190 8.19 -11.48 -6.16
C THR A 190 6.96 -11.52 -5.26
N LEU A 191 7.07 -12.14 -4.07
CA LEU A 191 6.03 -12.17 -3.04
C LEU A 191 5.73 -10.78 -2.47
N ILE A 192 6.75 -9.97 -2.19
CA ILE A 192 6.59 -8.59 -1.73
C ILE A 192 5.96 -7.75 -2.85
N SER A 193 6.42 -7.93 -4.09
CA SER A 193 5.93 -7.10 -5.20
C SER A 193 4.46 -7.36 -5.51
N SER A 194 4.07 -8.64 -5.54
CA SER A 194 2.70 -9.09 -5.75
C SER A 194 1.76 -8.64 -4.63
N SER A 195 2.14 -8.85 -3.36
CA SER A 195 1.33 -8.45 -2.21
C SER A 195 1.06 -6.95 -2.21
N TYR A 196 2.06 -6.12 -2.53
CA TYR A 196 1.88 -4.68 -2.64
C TYR A 196 0.92 -4.26 -3.77
N LEU A 197 1.02 -4.88 -4.94
CA LEU A 197 0.11 -4.57 -6.05
C LEU A 197 -1.32 -4.99 -5.72
N ILE A 198 -1.49 -6.16 -5.09
CA ILE A 198 -2.79 -6.62 -4.59
C ILE A 198 -3.35 -5.63 -3.58
N ALA A 199 -2.53 -5.16 -2.63
CA ALA A 199 -2.95 -4.16 -1.65
C ALA A 199 -3.44 -2.88 -2.33
N GLN A 200 -2.69 -2.34 -3.29
CA GLN A 200 -3.08 -1.13 -4.00
C GLN A 200 -4.33 -1.32 -4.86
N ALA A 201 -4.46 -2.47 -5.52
CA ALA A 201 -5.66 -2.82 -6.28
C ALA A 201 -6.89 -2.90 -5.37
N LEU A 202 -6.78 -3.51 -4.18
CA LEU A 202 -7.86 -3.58 -3.20
C LEU A 202 -8.24 -2.20 -2.63
N ILE A 203 -7.25 -1.36 -2.34
CA ILE A 203 -7.49 0.02 -1.88
C ILE A 203 -8.20 0.84 -2.96
N SER A 204 -7.81 0.71 -4.23
CA SER A 204 -8.53 1.37 -5.34
C SER A 204 -9.91 0.77 -5.58
N ALA A 205 -10.06 -0.56 -5.45
CA ALA A 205 -11.35 -1.25 -5.55
C ALA A 205 -12.35 -0.76 -4.50
N SER A 206 -11.87 -0.40 -3.31
CA SER A 206 -12.69 0.12 -2.19
C SER A 206 -13.44 1.42 -2.49
N ILE A 207 -13.03 2.17 -3.51
CA ILE A 207 -13.74 3.40 -3.93
C ILE A 207 -14.57 3.13 -5.19
N VAL A 208 -14.12 2.20 -6.02
CA VAL A 208 -14.74 1.87 -7.31
C VAL A 208 -16.06 1.10 -7.15
N PHE A 209 -16.09 0.14 -6.22
CA PHE A 209 -17.26 -0.72 -5.96
C PHE A 209 -18.05 -0.22 -4.75
#